data_AF-A0A158QD46-F1
#
_entry.id   AF-A0A158QD46-F1
#
_cell.length_a   1.000
_cell.length_b   1.000
_cell.length_c   1.000
_cell.angle_alpha   90.00
_cell.angle_beta   90.00
_cell.angle_gamma   90.00
#
_symmetry.space_group_name_H-M   'P 1'
#
loop_
_entity.id
_entity.type
_entity.pdbx_description
1 polymer ?
#
loop_
_entity_poly.entity_id
_entity_poly.type
_entity_poly.pdbx_seq_one_letter_code
_entity_poly.pdbx_strand_id
1 'polypeptide(L)'
;MCCSLNTVRPSSLASEISFSGEVSALTECRSACVHRLVADLEAAVIPQLNAMTRMPWAGLDSVGDQSPYVTAIVSHLKTQVPPIRDTLFSVRLVYFICIKFADATISRFVASLYKCKPLNTFGAEQLLLDTQCLKSALLQLPLFGTKVSINEITYSDKILEMQ
;
A
#
# COMPACT_ATOMS: atom_id res chain seq x y z
N MET A 1 -9.75 9.56 22.06
CA MET A 1 -10.99 9.88 22.79
C MET A 1 -12.14 9.12 22.12
N CYS A 2 -12.36 7.87 22.52
CA CYS A 2 -13.62 7.21 22.24
C CYS A 2 -14.65 7.87 23.15
N CYS A 3 -15.48 8.74 22.58
CA CYS A 3 -16.78 8.99 23.20
C CYS A 3 -17.45 7.63 23.27
N SER A 4 -17.54 7.06 24.48
CA SER A 4 -18.56 6.08 24.83
C SER A 4 -19.91 6.73 24.54
N LEU A 5 -20.35 6.65 23.29
CA LEU A 5 -21.75 6.74 22.94
C LEU A 5 -22.38 5.51 23.60
N ASN A 6 -22.70 5.67 24.90
CA ASN A 6 -23.79 4.92 25.51
C ASN A 6 -24.91 4.98 24.48
N THR A 7 -25.23 3.83 23.89
CA THR A 7 -26.32 3.69 22.96
C THR A 7 -27.58 4.13 23.71
N VAL A 8 -28.02 5.37 23.45
CA VAL A 8 -29.31 5.90 23.91
C VAL A 8 -30.40 5.23 23.09
N ARG A 9 -30.49 3.90 23.17
CA ARG A 9 -31.54 3.09 22.56
C ARG A 9 -32.25 2.37 23.71
N PRO A 10 -33.41 2.86 24.14
CA PRO A 10 -34.26 2.11 25.05
C PRO A 10 -34.54 0.72 24.45
N SER A 11 -34.37 -0.34 25.22
CA SER A 11 -34.52 -1.72 24.77
C SER A 11 -35.91 -2.03 24.21
N SER A 12 -36.93 -1.26 24.58
CA SER A 12 -38.29 -1.33 24.06
C SER A 12 -38.47 -0.87 22.61
N LEU A 13 -37.58 0.00 22.10
CA LEU A 13 -37.67 0.58 20.74
C LEU A 13 -36.72 -0.10 19.75
N ALA A 14 -35.90 -1.04 20.22
CA ALA A 14 -34.90 -1.69 19.40
C ALA A 14 -35.49 -2.51 18.25
N SER A 15 -36.68 -3.09 18.44
CA SER A 15 -37.44 -3.84 17.44
C SER A 15 -38.23 -2.96 16.47
N GLU A 16 -38.50 -1.71 16.82
CA GLU A 16 -39.30 -0.79 15.97
C GLU A 16 -38.45 0.08 15.05
N ILE A 17 -37.21 0.40 15.43
CA ILE A 17 -36.31 1.24 14.64
C ILE A 17 -34.93 0.58 14.56
N SER A 18 -34.60 -0.07 13.45
CA SER A 18 -33.27 -0.62 13.18
C SER A 18 -32.53 0.20 12.14
N PHE A 19 -31.24 0.48 12.41
CA PHE A 19 -30.30 1.07 11.42
C PHE A 19 -29.39 0.00 10.78
N SER A 20 -29.72 -1.28 10.93
CA SER A 20 -28.86 -2.38 10.47
C SER A 20 -28.67 -2.38 8.95
N GLY A 21 -29.66 -1.91 8.19
CA GLY A 21 -29.57 -1.79 6.74
C GLY A 21 -28.58 -0.70 6.33
N GLU A 22 -28.66 0.46 6.97
CA GLU A 22 -27.81 1.62 6.74
C GLU A 22 -26.35 1.34 7.14
N VAL A 23 -26.16 0.67 8.28
CA VAL A 23 -24.83 0.23 8.74
C VAL A 23 -24.21 -0.76 7.76
N SER A 24 -25.00 -1.72 7.25
CA SER A 24 -24.53 -2.68 6.24
C SER A 24 -24.14 -1.97 4.95
N ALA A 25 -25.02 -1.10 4.43
CA ALA A 25 -24.76 -0.32 3.22
C ALA A 25 -23.51 0.56 3.34
N LEU A 26 -23.30 1.22 4.49
CA LEU A 26 -22.10 2.02 4.74
C LEU A 26 -20.83 1.15 4.81
N THR A 27 -20.93 -0.05 5.38
CA THR A 27 -19.81 -1.01 5.47
C THR A 27 -19.42 -1.54 4.08
N GLU A 28 -20.40 -1.80 3.22
CA GLU A 28 -20.18 -2.16 1.81
C GLU A 28 -19.53 -1.01 1.04
N CYS A 29 -20.05 0.21 1.18
CA CYS A 29 -19.48 1.41 0.57
C CYS A 29 -18.02 1.61 0.97
N ARG A 30 -17.71 1.50 2.27
CA ARG A 30 -16.34 1.55 2.79
C ARG A 30 -15.44 0.50 2.12
N SER A 31 -15.93 -0.73 1.99
CA SER A 31 -15.17 -1.83 1.38
C SER A 31 -14.89 -1.57 -0.10
N ALA A 32 -15.87 -1.04 -0.83
CA ALA A 32 -15.69 -0.62 -2.23
C ALA A 32 -14.65 0.50 -2.36
N CYS A 33 -14.68 1.51 -1.50
CA CYS A 33 -13.69 2.58 -1.48
C CYS A 33 -12.27 2.05 -1.23
N VAL A 34 -12.09 1.13 -0.28
CA VAL A 34 -10.79 0.49 -0.01
C VAL A 34 -10.27 -0.22 -1.25
N HIS A 35 -11.11 -1.02 -1.91
CA HIS A 35 -10.72 -1.70 -3.14
C HIS A 35 -10.36 -0.72 -4.26
N ARG A 36 -11.10 0.39 -4.38
CA ARG A 36 -10.82 1.41 -5.38
C ARG A 36 -9.49 2.13 -5.13
N LEU A 37 -9.18 2.46 -3.87
CA LEU A 37 -7.90 3.08 -3.50
C LEU A 37 -6.71 2.16 -3.79
N VAL A 38 -6.82 0.86 -3.48
CA VAL A 38 -5.78 -0.12 -3.83
C VAL A 38 -5.60 -0.20 -5.35
N ALA A 39 -6.69 -0.29 -6.10
CA ALA A 39 -6.65 -0.38 -7.56
C ALA A 39 -6.04 0.86 -8.21
N ASP A 40 -6.28 2.05 -7.65
CA ASP A 40 -5.71 3.31 -8.15
C ASP A 40 -4.18 3.35 -7.97
N LEU A 41 -3.68 2.95 -6.80
CA LEU A 41 -2.25 2.80 -6.56
C LEU A 41 -1.62 1.77 -7.51
N GLU A 42 -2.29 0.63 -7.74
CA GLU A 42 -1.84 -0.40 -8.67
C GLU A 42 -1.75 0.11 -10.11
N ALA A 43 -2.70 0.94 -10.54
CA ALA A 43 -2.76 1.45 -11.91
C ALA A 43 -1.50 2.23 -12.31
N ALA A 44 -0.87 2.92 -11.35
CA ALA A 44 0.39 3.64 -11.58
C ALA A 44 1.62 2.72 -11.66
N VAL A 45 1.56 1.53 -11.04
CA VAL A 45 2.67 0.56 -11.03
C VAL A 45 2.75 -0.23 -12.33
N ILE A 46 1.60 -0.60 -12.90
CA ILE A 46 1.50 -1.42 -14.13
C ILE A 46 2.37 -0.88 -15.29
N PRO A 47 2.29 0.40 -15.69
CA PRO A 47 3.12 0.92 -16.79
C PRO A 47 4.62 0.87 -16.47
N GLN A 48 5.01 1.02 -15.20
CA GLN A 48 6.41 0.97 -14.78
C GLN A 48 6.97 -0.45 -14.85
N LEU A 49 6.18 -1.45 -14.47
CA LEU A 49 6.56 -2.86 -14.66
C LEU A 49 6.61 -3.25 -16.14
N ASN A 50 5.73 -2.70 -16.97
CA ASN A 50 5.86 -2.87 -18.42
C ASN A 50 7.16 -2.26 -18.97
N ALA A 51 7.57 -1.09 -18.47
CA ALA A 51 8.84 -0.47 -18.82
C ALA A 51 10.04 -1.35 -18.38
N MET A 52 10.01 -1.87 -17.15
CA MET A 52 11.01 -2.81 -16.62
C MET A 52 11.21 -4.00 -17.57
N THR A 53 10.13 -4.62 -18.06
CA THR A 53 10.24 -5.78 -18.97
C THR A 53 10.82 -5.46 -20.34
N ARG A 54 10.89 -4.18 -20.73
CA ARG A 54 11.41 -3.73 -22.04
C ARG A 54 12.84 -3.21 -21.96
N MET A 55 13.44 -3.13 -20.77
CA MET A 55 14.80 -2.66 -20.60
C MET A 55 15.81 -3.66 -21.21
N PRO A 56 16.92 -3.17 -21.81
CA PRO A 56 17.91 -4.00 -22.47
C PRO A 56 18.86 -4.67 -21.46
N TRP A 57 18.34 -5.56 -20.62
CA TRP A 57 19.09 -6.14 -19.49
C TRP A 57 20.35 -6.92 -19.88
N ALA A 58 20.41 -7.50 -21.08
CA ALA A 58 21.61 -8.18 -21.58
C ALA A 58 22.70 -7.24 -22.10
N GLY A 59 22.35 -5.99 -22.38
CA GLY A 59 23.26 -4.95 -22.88
C GLY A 59 23.67 -3.95 -21.81
N LEU A 60 23.46 -4.25 -20.52
CA LEU A 60 23.97 -3.42 -19.43
C LEU A 60 25.48 -3.64 -19.29
N ASP A 61 26.27 -2.57 -19.31
CA ASP A 61 27.74 -2.65 -19.19
C ASP A 61 28.25 -2.34 -17.76
N SER A 62 27.38 -1.80 -16.90
CA SER A 62 27.66 -1.52 -15.49
C SER A 62 26.38 -1.44 -14.67
N VAL A 63 26.51 -1.58 -13.35
CA VAL A 63 25.44 -1.32 -12.37
C VAL A 63 25.49 0.17 -11.99
N GLY A 64 24.32 0.80 -11.92
CA GLY A 64 24.17 2.18 -11.49
C GLY A 64 23.28 2.31 -10.25
N ASP A 65 22.61 3.44 -10.14
CA ASP A 65 21.56 3.65 -9.14
C ASP A 65 20.28 2.86 -9.50
N GLN A 66 19.26 2.95 -8.65
CA GLN A 66 17.96 2.35 -8.92
C GLN A 66 17.38 2.77 -10.29
N SER A 67 16.75 1.83 -10.98
CA SER A 67 16.19 2.05 -12.30
C SER A 67 15.07 3.11 -12.31
N PRO A 68 14.82 3.78 -13.44
CA PRO A 68 13.78 4.81 -13.56
C PRO A 68 12.39 4.32 -13.17
N TYR A 69 12.05 3.06 -13.49
CA TYR A 69 10.74 2.49 -13.15
C TYR A 69 10.54 2.38 -11.62
N VAL A 70 11.60 2.05 -10.87
CA VAL A 70 11.58 2.02 -9.40
C VAL A 70 11.37 3.42 -8.86
N THR A 71 12.13 4.39 -9.37
CA THR A 71 12.01 5.80 -8.97
C THR A 71 10.59 6.32 -9.19
N ALA A 72 9.99 6.02 -10.35
CA ALA A 72 8.63 6.43 -10.68
C ALA A 72 7.58 5.81 -9.73
N ILE A 73 7.69 4.51 -9.45
CA ILE A 73 6.81 3.83 -8.48
C ILE A 73 6.93 4.50 -7.11
N VAL A 74 8.15 4.62 -6.58
CA VAL A 74 8.37 5.14 -5.22
C VAL A 74 7.94 6.61 -5.11
N SER A 75 8.19 7.43 -6.12
CA SER A 75 7.75 8.83 -6.16
C SER A 75 6.23 8.95 -6.15
N HIS A 76 5.54 8.13 -6.95
CA HIS A 76 4.09 8.10 -6.98
C HIS A 76 3.52 7.71 -5.60
N LEU A 77 4.05 6.64 -4.98
CA LEU A 77 3.60 6.19 -3.66
C LEU A 77 3.83 7.25 -2.58
N LYS A 78 5.00 7.92 -2.57
CA LYS A 78 5.29 9.02 -1.65
C LYS A 78 4.34 10.20 -1.81
N THR A 79 3.74 10.36 -2.98
CA THR A 79 2.78 11.44 -3.28
C THR A 79 1.35 11.05 -2.91
N GLN A 80 0.94 9.81 -3.18
CA GLN A 80 -0.47 9.37 -3.01
C GLN A 80 -0.78 8.83 -1.61
N VAL A 81 0.19 8.20 -0.94
CA VAL A 81 -0.07 7.60 0.38
C VAL A 81 -0.36 8.63 1.48
N PRO A 82 0.36 9.76 1.60
CA PRO A 82 0.06 10.75 2.64
C PRO A 82 -1.38 11.30 2.56
N PRO A 83 -1.90 11.74 1.39
CA PRO A 83 -3.30 12.16 1.27
C PRO A 83 -4.31 11.07 1.64
N ILE A 84 -4.08 9.82 1.24
CA ILE A 84 -4.96 8.69 1.61
C ILE A 84 -4.97 8.52 3.12
N ARG A 85 -3.79 8.55 3.75
CA ARG A 85 -3.67 8.47 5.21
C ARG A 85 -4.38 9.63 5.90
N ASP A 86 -4.13 10.85 5.46
CA ASP A 86 -4.66 12.06 6.12
C ASP A 86 -6.19 12.19 5.96
N THR A 87 -6.75 11.58 4.91
CA THR A 87 -8.20 11.50 4.69
C THR A 87 -8.85 10.39 5.51
N LEU A 88 -8.14 9.29 5.75
CA LEU A 88 -8.65 8.15 6.50
C LEU A 88 -8.29 8.27 7.99
N PHE A 89 -9.27 8.62 8.82
CA PHE A 89 -9.11 8.71 10.29
C PHE A 89 -8.78 7.38 11.00
N SER A 90 -8.58 6.28 10.26
CA SER A 90 -8.31 4.94 10.81
C SER A 90 -6.95 4.41 10.33
N VAL A 91 -5.98 4.38 11.26
CA VAL A 91 -4.64 3.82 11.03
C VAL A 91 -4.72 2.37 10.55
N ARG A 92 -5.61 1.57 11.15
CA ARG A 92 -5.85 0.17 10.75
C ARG A 92 -6.28 0.07 9.28
N LEU A 93 -7.12 0.98 8.81
CA LEU A 93 -7.60 0.98 7.42
C LEU A 93 -6.49 1.34 6.44
N VAL A 94 -5.67 2.33 6.77
CA VAL A 94 -4.49 2.71 5.98
C VAL A 94 -3.52 1.54 5.87
N TYR A 95 -3.20 0.90 6.99
CA TYR A 95 -2.30 -0.26 7.03
C TYR A 95 -2.84 -1.42 6.18
N PHE A 96 -4.15 -1.69 6.26
CA PHE A 96 -4.80 -2.71 5.44
C PHE A 96 -4.71 -2.40 3.93
N ILE A 97 -4.92 -1.14 3.52
CA ILE A 97 -4.74 -0.70 2.13
C ILE A 97 -3.30 -0.93 1.68
N CYS A 98 -2.32 -0.52 2.50
CA CYS A 98 -0.90 -0.70 2.20
C CYS A 98 -0.52 -2.17 2.02
N ILE A 99 -1.01 -3.07 2.89
CA ILE A 99 -0.76 -4.52 2.76
C ILE A 99 -1.36 -5.06 1.46
N LYS A 100 -2.65 -4.79 1.19
CA LYS A 100 -3.30 -5.30 -0.03
C LYS A 100 -2.61 -4.82 -1.30
N PHE A 101 -2.19 -3.56 -1.30
CA PHE A 101 -1.41 -3.00 -2.40
C PHE A 101 -0.03 -3.67 -2.53
N ALA A 102 0.68 -3.89 -1.42
CA ALA A 102 2.00 -4.52 -1.43
C ALA A 102 1.92 -5.96 -1.95
N ASP A 103 0.96 -6.77 -1.48
CA ASP A 103 0.76 -8.15 -1.94
C ASP A 103 0.52 -8.21 -3.45
N ALA A 104 -0.36 -7.35 -3.97
CA ALA A 104 -0.66 -7.26 -5.39
C ALA A 104 0.57 -6.80 -6.20
N THR A 105 1.29 -5.79 -5.70
CA THR A 105 2.49 -5.26 -6.35
C THR A 105 3.61 -6.29 -6.40
N ILE A 106 3.87 -7.01 -5.30
CA ILE A 106 4.87 -8.09 -5.24
C ILE A 106 4.55 -9.16 -6.27
N SER A 107 3.28 -9.61 -6.33
CA SER A 107 2.83 -10.62 -7.28
C SER A 107 3.09 -10.19 -8.74
N ARG A 108 2.76 -8.94 -9.08
CA ARG A 108 2.98 -8.37 -10.43
C ARG A 108 4.47 -8.16 -10.73
N PHE A 109 5.24 -7.70 -9.76
CA PHE A 109 6.68 -7.49 -9.88
C PHE A 109 7.39 -8.80 -10.18
N VAL A 110 7.13 -9.85 -9.40
CA VAL A 110 7.70 -11.19 -9.62
C VAL A 110 7.33 -11.72 -11.01
N ALA A 111 6.07 -11.59 -11.42
CA ALA A 111 5.64 -12.00 -12.76
C ALA A 111 6.34 -11.21 -13.89
N SER A 112 6.70 -9.95 -13.65
CA SER A 112 7.43 -9.10 -14.60
C SER A 112 8.93 -9.40 -14.61
N LEU A 113 9.51 -9.70 -13.44
CA LEU A 113 10.90 -10.08 -13.27
C LEU A 113 11.25 -11.30 -14.14
N TYR A 114 10.39 -12.32 -14.16
CA TYR A 114 10.61 -13.51 -15.01
C TYR A 114 10.61 -13.23 -16.52
N LYS A 115 10.08 -12.09 -16.95
CA LYS A 115 10.07 -11.63 -18.36
C LYS A 115 11.28 -10.78 -18.72
N CYS A 116 12.09 -10.36 -17.74
CA CYS A 116 13.30 -9.57 -17.97
C CYS A 116 14.41 -10.48 -18.49
N LYS A 117 14.33 -10.92 -19.75
CA LYS A 117 15.30 -11.80 -20.41
C LYS A 117 15.53 -11.34 -21.85
N PRO A 118 16.72 -11.56 -22.42
CA PRO A 118 17.91 -12.16 -21.80
C PRO A 118 18.58 -11.26 -20.75
N LEU A 119 19.38 -11.87 -19.85
CA LEU A 119 20.11 -11.20 -18.77
C LEU A 119 21.62 -11.44 -18.94
N ASN A 120 22.42 -10.42 -18.63
CA ASN A 120 23.83 -10.58 -18.33
C ASN A 120 24.07 -10.39 -16.81
N THR A 121 25.32 -10.46 -16.36
CA THR A 121 25.67 -10.29 -14.93
C THR A 121 25.25 -8.93 -14.39
N PHE A 122 25.56 -7.84 -15.10
CA PHE A 122 25.21 -6.48 -14.65
C PHE A 122 23.70 -6.25 -14.60
N GLY A 123 22.94 -6.78 -15.56
CA GLY A 123 21.49 -6.74 -15.55
C GLY A 123 20.88 -7.49 -14.37
N ALA A 124 21.45 -8.64 -14.00
CA ALA A 124 21.02 -9.39 -12.81
C ALA A 124 21.33 -8.62 -11.50
N GLU A 125 22.51 -8.01 -11.41
CA GLU A 125 22.90 -7.18 -10.27
C GLU A 125 22.02 -5.92 -10.14
N GLN A 126 21.71 -5.26 -11.25
CA GLN A 126 20.81 -4.10 -11.27
C GLN A 126 19.38 -4.48 -10.84
N LEU A 127 18.84 -5.61 -11.32
CA LEU A 127 17.53 -6.11 -10.89
C LEU A 127 17.50 -6.46 -9.39
N LEU A 128 18.60 -6.95 -8.83
CA LEU A 128 18.73 -7.20 -7.40
C LEU A 128 18.67 -5.89 -6.61
N LEU A 129 19.41 -4.87 -7.05
CA LEU A 129 19.37 -3.52 -6.46
C LEU A 129 17.95 -2.94 -6.51
N ASP A 130 17.31 -3.00 -7.67
CA ASP A 130 15.94 -2.51 -7.87
C ASP A 130 14.93 -3.22 -6.95
N THR A 131 15.11 -4.53 -6.77
CA THR A 131 14.30 -5.34 -5.84
C THR A 131 14.47 -4.87 -4.40
N GLN A 132 15.70 -4.57 -3.97
CA GLN A 132 15.98 -4.08 -2.63
C GLN A 132 15.38 -2.69 -2.39
N CYS A 133 15.45 -1.80 -3.38
CA CYS A 133 14.82 -0.49 -3.32
C CYS A 133 13.29 -0.59 -3.20
N LEU A 134 12.64 -1.42 -4.02
CA LEU A 134 11.20 -1.64 -3.94
C LEU A 134 10.79 -2.28 -2.61
N LYS A 135 11.52 -3.30 -2.14
CA LYS A 135 11.28 -3.91 -0.81
C LYS A 135 11.32 -2.86 0.29
N SER A 136 12.35 -2.01 0.29
CA SER A 136 12.51 -0.97 1.30
C SER A 136 11.38 0.05 1.24
N ALA A 137 10.96 0.46 0.04
CA ALA A 137 9.83 1.36 -0.14
C ALA A 137 8.50 0.74 0.34
N LEU A 138 8.24 -0.52 0.03
CA LEU A 138 7.01 -1.22 0.45
C LEU A 138 6.94 -1.41 1.96
N LEU A 139 8.07 -1.70 2.62
CA LEU A 139 8.12 -1.80 4.09
C LEU A 139 7.84 -0.45 4.76
N GLN A 140 8.29 0.65 4.16
CA GLN A 140 8.08 2.02 4.64
C GLN A 140 6.74 2.62 4.20
N LEU A 141 5.93 1.89 3.42
CA LEU A 141 4.76 2.44 2.75
C LEU A 141 3.76 3.12 3.71
N PRO A 142 3.37 2.54 4.86
CA PRO A 142 2.43 3.18 5.78
C PRO A 142 2.96 4.46 6.42
N LEU A 143 4.29 4.65 6.38
CA LEU A 143 4.99 5.79 6.96
C LEU A 143 5.28 6.92 5.98
N PHE A 144 4.95 6.77 4.69
CA PHE A 144 5.24 7.83 3.72
C PHE A 144 4.58 9.16 4.14
N GLY A 145 5.39 10.20 4.28
CA GLY A 145 4.95 11.52 4.75
C GLY A 145 4.78 11.66 6.27
N THR A 146 5.18 10.67 7.07
CA THR A 146 5.33 10.83 8.53
C THR A 146 6.78 11.16 8.89
N LYS A 147 7.00 11.72 10.08
CA LYS A 147 8.34 11.91 10.68
C LYS A 147 8.76 10.73 11.57
N VAL A 148 8.01 9.63 11.54
CA VAL A 148 8.11 8.51 12.50
C VAL A 148 8.80 7.34 11.81
N SER A 149 9.69 6.65 12.52
CA SER A 149 10.41 5.47 12.01
C SER A 149 9.66 4.16 12.32
N ILE A 150 9.87 3.08 11.54
CA ILE A 150 9.16 1.78 11.75
C ILE A 150 9.36 1.25 13.19
N ASN A 151 10.55 1.47 13.77
CA ASN A 151 10.86 1.03 15.13
C ASN A 151 9.98 1.70 16.20
N GLU A 152 9.37 2.86 15.89
CA GLU A 152 8.49 3.61 16.80
C GLU A 152 7.00 3.22 16.64
N ILE A 153 6.58 2.67 15.48
CA ILE A 153 5.21 2.17 15.30
C ILE A 153 4.97 0.90 16.13
N THR A 154 5.97 0.03 16.24
CA THR A 154 5.88 -1.20 17.05
C THR A 154 5.58 -0.91 18.53
N TYR A 155 5.92 0.29 19.02
CA TYR A 155 5.51 0.77 20.36
C TYR A 155 4.09 1.35 20.39
N SER A 156 3.61 1.87 19.27
CA SER A 156 2.27 2.45 19.12
C SER A 156 1.18 1.39 18.94
N ASP A 157 1.51 0.20 18.42
CA ASP A 157 0.59 -0.95 18.41
C ASP A 157 0.19 -1.40 19.82
N LYS A 158 1.03 -1.16 20.85
CA LYS A 158 0.65 -1.36 22.25
C LYS A 158 -0.36 -0.32 22.77
N ILE A 159 -0.51 0.82 22.11
CA ILE A 159 -1.52 1.84 22.48
C ILE A 159 -2.89 1.50 21.87
N LEU A 160 -2.95 0.68 20.81
CA LEU A 160 -4.21 0.21 20.22
C LEU A 160 -4.79 -1.05 20.89
N GLU A 161 -4.06 -1.72 21.79
CA GLU A 161 -4.60 -2.78 22.67
C GLU A 161 -5.21 -2.25 23.99
N MET A 162 -5.29 -0.93 24.17
CA MET A 162 -5.85 -0.29 25.38
C MET A 162 -7.12 0.57 25.15
N GLN A 163 -7.91 0.29 24.11
CA GLN A 163 -9.27 0.85 23.92
C GLN A 163 -10.21 -0.20 23.33
#